data_AF-A0A7S1IW33-F1
#
_entry.id   AF-A0A7S1IW33-F1
#
_cell.length_a   1.000
_cell.length_b   1.000
_cell.length_c   1.000
_cell.angle_alpha   90.00
_cell.angle_beta   90.00
_cell.angle_gamma   90.00
#
_symmetry.space_group_name_H-M   'P 1'
#
loop_
_entity.id
_entity.type
_entity.pdbx_description
1 polymer ?
#
loop_
_entity_poly.entity_id
_entity_poly.type
_entity_poly.pdbx_seq_one_letter_code
_entity_poly.pdbx_strand_id
1 'polypeptide(L)'
;GAGSPPPPPAGHVVESRSKGGSIMNLTLEGTSTFQGGATCGDFYCVLITEGSLTIENCEIRNAGLSCVKVVGDGGDSFPVLRGNSIHHANQCGILVTNEAKGLIEDNEIFENRFSGIEIRNRSCPKVRRNNIHNNR
;
A
#
# COMPACT_ATOMS: atom_id res chain seq x y z
N GLY A 1 7.78 -11.41 36.69
CA GLY A 1 7.04 -10.65 35.67
C GLY A 1 7.25 -11.34 34.35
N ALA A 2 6.18 -11.77 33.70
CA ALA A 2 6.27 -12.40 32.38
C ALA A 2 6.72 -11.34 31.38
N GLY A 3 7.87 -11.56 30.73
CA GLY A 3 8.33 -10.72 29.64
C GLY A 3 7.27 -10.68 28.54
N SER A 4 6.96 -9.48 28.04
CA SER A 4 6.11 -9.31 26.88
C SER A 4 6.62 -10.20 25.73
N PRO A 5 5.74 -10.86 24.97
CA PRO A 5 6.15 -11.69 23.85
C PRO A 5 7.00 -10.85 22.87
N PRO A 6 8.01 -11.45 22.22
CA PRO A 6 8.79 -10.76 21.21
C PRO A 6 7.86 -10.23 20.10
N PRO A 7 8.11 -9.02 19.57
CA PRO A 7 7.29 -8.47 18.50
C PRO A 7 7.30 -9.43 17.30
N PRO A 8 6.17 -9.56 16.57
CA PRO A 8 6.13 -10.38 15.36
C PRO A 8 7.19 -9.91 14.34
N PRO A 9 7.75 -10.81 13.53
CA PRO A 9 8.78 -10.45 12.55
C PRO A 9 8.25 -9.36 11.60
N ALA A 10 9.08 -8.33 11.39
CA ALA A 10 8.78 -7.25 10.47
C ALA A 10 8.84 -7.75 9.02
N GLY A 11 7.77 -7.56 8.25
CA GLY A 11 7.75 -7.99 6.85
C GLY A 11 6.54 -7.44 6.08
N HIS A 12 6.77 -7.08 4.82
CA HIS A 12 5.72 -6.81 3.85
C HIS A 12 5.13 -8.14 3.36
N VAL A 13 3.85 -8.17 2.97
CA VAL A 13 3.26 -9.36 2.33
C VAL A 13 3.87 -9.53 0.94
N VAL A 14 4.02 -8.41 0.22
CA VAL A 14 4.67 -8.35 -1.08
C VAL A 14 5.64 -7.19 -1.10
N GLU A 15 6.89 -7.46 -1.47
CA GLU A 15 7.86 -6.45 -1.86
C GLU A 15 8.24 -6.66 -3.32
N SER A 16 8.06 -5.64 -4.16
CA SER A 16 8.37 -5.71 -5.58
C SER A 16 9.34 -4.60 -6.01
N ARG A 17 10.38 -5.03 -6.74
CA ARG A 17 11.32 -4.18 -7.48
C ARG A 17 11.31 -4.50 -8.99
N SER A 18 10.25 -5.18 -9.46
CA SER A 18 10.22 -5.77 -10.79
C SER A 18 9.88 -4.73 -11.86
N LYS A 19 10.63 -4.75 -12.97
CA LYS A 19 10.37 -3.93 -14.19
C LYS A 19 9.27 -4.52 -15.10
N GLY A 20 8.48 -5.48 -14.63
CA GLY A 20 7.39 -6.08 -15.42
C GLY A 20 6.63 -7.24 -14.77
N GLY A 21 6.16 -7.08 -13.53
CA GLY A 21 5.34 -8.10 -12.84
C GLY A 21 3.84 -7.79 -12.87
N SER A 22 3.02 -8.83 -12.73
CA SER A 22 1.57 -8.71 -12.54
C SER A 22 1.09 -9.50 -11.32
N ILE A 23 0.26 -8.86 -10.48
CA ILE A 23 -0.49 -9.51 -9.41
C ILE A 23 -1.97 -9.34 -9.76
N MET A 24 -2.68 -10.44 -9.97
CA MET A 24 -4.04 -10.39 -10.47
C MET A 24 -4.92 -11.43 -9.79
N ASN A 25 -6.17 -11.08 -9.50
CA ASN A 25 -7.20 -11.98 -8.95
C ASN A 25 -6.79 -12.65 -7.62
N LEU A 26 -6.13 -11.89 -6.75
CA LEU A 26 -5.65 -12.38 -5.46
C LEU A 26 -6.16 -11.51 -4.31
N THR A 27 -6.25 -12.12 -3.13
CA THR A 27 -6.46 -11.42 -1.87
C THR A 27 -5.12 -11.29 -1.15
N LEU A 28 -4.68 -10.06 -0.92
CA LEU A 28 -3.47 -9.72 -0.18
C LEU A 28 -3.87 -9.17 1.18
N GLU A 29 -3.46 -9.87 2.24
CA GLU A 29 -3.81 -9.53 3.61
C GLU A 29 -2.55 -9.33 4.46
N GLY A 30 -2.33 -8.08 4.89
CA GLY A 30 -1.36 -7.77 5.94
C GLY A 30 -2.03 -7.88 7.32
N THR A 31 -1.54 -8.79 8.16
CA THR A 31 -2.08 -9.01 9.52
C THR A 31 -1.24 -8.37 10.63
N SER A 32 -0.22 -7.60 10.26
CA SER A 32 0.68 -6.97 11.23
C SER A 32 -0.08 -5.93 12.06
N THR A 33 -0.28 -6.21 13.35
CA THR A 33 -1.03 -5.33 14.24
C THR A 33 -0.18 -4.16 14.72
N PHE A 34 -0.64 -2.93 14.50
CA PHE A 34 -0.07 -1.74 15.12
C PHE A 34 -0.32 -1.75 16.64
N GLN A 35 0.68 -2.16 17.44
CA GLN A 35 0.67 -1.99 18.90
C GLN A 35 1.43 -0.72 19.31
N GLY A 36 0.69 0.33 19.65
CA GLY A 36 1.07 1.25 20.73
C GLY A 36 2.43 1.96 20.66
N GLY A 37 2.78 2.61 19.55
CA GLY A 37 3.75 3.72 19.56
C GLY A 37 5.23 3.38 19.38
N ALA A 38 5.59 2.10 19.20
CA ALA A 38 6.94 1.71 18.82
C ALA A 38 6.90 0.60 17.76
N THR A 39 6.64 0.95 16.51
CA THR A 39 6.83 0.01 15.40
C THR A 39 8.24 0.16 14.85
N CYS A 40 9.10 -0.79 15.20
CA CYS A 40 10.28 -1.10 14.41
C CYS A 40 9.82 -1.74 13.10
N GLY A 41 9.64 -0.93 12.06
CA GLY A 41 9.29 -1.43 10.73
C GLY A 41 8.08 -0.72 10.15
N ASP A 42 8.29 -0.24 8.95
CA ASP A 42 7.27 0.27 8.06
C ASP A 42 6.38 -0.92 7.60
N PHE A 43 5.18 -1.09 8.14
CA PHE A 43 4.32 -2.26 7.83
C PHE A 43 3.32 -1.97 6.70
N TYR A 44 3.70 -2.25 5.45
CA TYR A 44 2.81 -2.19 4.28
C TYR A 44 2.45 -3.59 3.78
N CYS A 45 1.22 -3.80 3.34
CA CYS A 45 0.84 -5.07 2.71
C CYS A 45 1.59 -5.25 1.39
N VAL A 46 1.54 -4.23 0.53
CA VAL A 46 2.32 -4.19 -0.71
C VAL A 46 3.28 -3.02 -0.69
N LEU A 47 4.58 -3.29 -0.81
CA LEU A 47 5.62 -2.31 -1.03
C LEU A 47 6.17 -2.42 -2.45
N ILE A 48 6.07 -1.34 -3.21
CA ILE A 48 6.64 -1.21 -4.55
C ILE A 48 7.75 -0.18 -4.45
N THR A 49 9.02 -0.59 -4.57
CA THR A 49 10.15 0.35 -4.48
C THR A 49 10.64 0.82 -5.83
N GLU A 50 10.52 -0.02 -6.86
CA GLU A 50 11.01 0.25 -8.21
C GLU A 50 10.22 -0.55 -9.25
N GLY A 51 10.19 -0.04 -10.50
CA GLY A 51 9.66 -0.76 -11.65
C GLY A 51 8.17 -0.50 -11.93
N SER A 52 7.54 -1.42 -12.65
CA SER A 52 6.24 -1.22 -13.33
C SER A 52 5.23 -2.30 -12.95
N LEU A 53 5.21 -2.70 -11.68
CA LEU A 53 4.27 -3.70 -11.17
C LEU A 53 2.83 -3.30 -11.49
N THR A 54 2.09 -4.22 -12.08
CA THR A 54 0.65 -4.08 -12.30
C THR A 54 -0.09 -4.90 -11.26
N ILE A 55 -1.03 -4.29 -10.54
CA ILE A 55 -1.93 -4.96 -9.61
C ILE A 55 -3.35 -4.75 -10.10
N GLU A 56 -4.03 -5.84 -10.44
CA GLU A 56 -5.39 -5.77 -10.98
C GLU A 56 -6.37 -6.72 -10.30
N ASN A 57 -7.61 -6.27 -10.11
CA ASN A 57 -8.70 -7.10 -9.58
C ASN A 57 -8.33 -7.83 -8.29
N CYS A 58 -7.52 -7.19 -7.45
CA CYS A 58 -7.10 -7.73 -6.16
C CYS A 58 -7.88 -7.08 -5.02
N GLU A 59 -8.07 -7.85 -3.96
CA GLU A 59 -8.49 -7.33 -2.65
C GLU A 59 -7.25 -7.11 -1.80
N ILE A 60 -7.01 -5.89 -1.33
CA ILE A 60 -5.84 -5.54 -0.55
C ILE A 60 -6.28 -4.90 0.77
N ARG A 61 -6.01 -5.60 1.87
CA ARG A 61 -6.31 -5.12 3.21
C ARG A 61 -5.11 -5.26 4.12
N ASN A 62 -4.96 -4.31 5.03
CA ASN A 62 -3.82 -4.29 5.94
C ASN A 62 -4.19 -3.76 7.33
N ALA A 63 -4.11 -4.61 8.34
CA ALA A 63 -4.21 -4.19 9.74
C ALA A 63 -2.96 -3.42 10.23
N GLY A 64 -1.92 -3.31 9.40
CA GLY A 64 -0.72 -2.50 9.63
C GLY A 64 -0.91 -1.03 9.24
N LEU A 65 0.11 -0.40 8.63
CA LEU A 65 0.09 1.01 8.24
C LEU A 65 -0.82 1.24 7.02
N SER A 66 -0.25 1.23 5.82
CA SER A 66 -0.98 1.42 4.56
C SER A 66 -1.13 0.11 3.81
N CYS A 67 -2.20 -0.06 3.03
CA CYS A 67 -2.36 -1.25 2.20
C CYS A 67 -1.27 -1.31 1.13
N VAL A 68 -1.11 -0.22 0.36
CA VAL A 68 -0.11 -0.14 -0.71
C VAL A 68 0.80 1.06 -0.49
N LYS A 69 2.12 0.85 -0.51
CA LYS A 69 3.11 1.92 -0.60
C LYS A 69 3.88 1.82 -1.91
N VAL A 70 3.91 2.93 -2.63
CA VAL A 70 4.73 3.13 -3.82
C VAL A 70 5.82 4.12 -3.50
N VAL A 71 7.05 3.70 -3.71
CA VAL A 71 8.26 4.52 -3.64
C VAL A 71 8.85 4.57 -5.05
N GLY A 72 9.37 5.73 -5.45
CA GLY A 72 10.02 5.91 -6.75
C GLY A 72 11.39 6.53 -6.60
N ASP A 73 12.28 5.88 -5.85
CA ASP A 73 13.64 6.39 -5.65
C ASP A 73 14.33 6.66 -7.01
N GLY A 74 14.52 7.93 -7.38
CA GLY A 74 15.01 8.34 -8.69
C GLY A 74 13.97 8.48 -9.83
N GLY A 75 12.69 8.31 -9.55
CA GLY A 75 11.59 8.52 -10.50
C GLY A 75 11.28 7.34 -11.43
N ASP A 76 11.85 6.16 -11.17
CA ASP A 76 11.76 4.96 -12.00
C ASP A 76 10.69 3.94 -11.54
N SER A 77 9.71 4.41 -10.77
CA SER A 77 8.55 3.62 -10.33
C SER A 77 7.30 4.10 -11.05
N PHE A 78 6.65 3.18 -11.77
CA PHE A 78 5.46 3.39 -12.59
C PHE A 78 4.44 2.25 -12.40
N PRO A 79 4.00 1.92 -11.18
CA PRO A 79 3.01 0.89 -10.99
C PRO A 79 1.65 1.28 -11.57
N VAL A 80 0.87 0.25 -11.88
CA VAL A 80 -0.52 0.37 -12.29
C VAL A 80 -1.37 -0.35 -11.26
N LEU A 81 -2.24 0.38 -10.57
CA LEU A 81 -3.25 -0.15 -9.66
C LEU A 81 -4.61 0.04 -10.34
N ARG A 82 -5.23 -1.05 -10.77
CA ARG A 82 -6.49 -1.03 -11.52
C ARG A 82 -7.53 -2.01 -10.97
N GLY A 83 -8.78 -1.58 -10.77
CA GLY A 83 -9.85 -2.54 -10.44
C GLY A 83 -9.72 -3.19 -9.07
N ASN A 84 -8.91 -2.65 -8.17
CA ASN A 84 -8.65 -3.24 -6.86
C ASN A 84 -9.62 -2.70 -5.81
N SER A 85 -9.87 -3.52 -4.79
CA SER A 85 -10.55 -3.10 -3.55
C SER A 85 -9.49 -2.92 -2.46
N ILE A 86 -9.33 -1.70 -1.95
CA ILE A 86 -8.27 -1.35 -1.00
C ILE A 86 -8.89 -0.76 0.27
N HIS A 87 -8.80 -1.49 1.37
CA HIS A 87 -9.53 -1.12 2.58
C HIS A 87 -8.89 -1.56 3.89
N HIS A 88 -9.44 -1.04 4.99
CA HIS A 88 -9.09 -1.40 6.37
C HIS A 88 -7.63 -1.10 6.76
N ALA A 89 -6.96 -0.16 6.08
CA ALA A 89 -5.64 0.33 6.52
C ALA A 89 -5.74 1.12 7.84
N ASN A 90 -4.81 0.91 8.80
CA ASN A 90 -4.73 1.80 9.98
C ASN A 90 -4.06 3.15 9.68
N GLN A 91 -3.56 3.36 8.46
CA GLN A 91 -3.23 4.68 7.95
C GLN A 91 -3.99 5.00 6.66
N CYS A 92 -3.28 5.12 5.55
CA CYS A 92 -3.86 5.42 4.25
C CYS A 92 -4.00 4.17 3.39
N GLY A 93 -4.99 4.12 2.51
CA GLY A 93 -5.16 2.99 1.59
C GLY A 93 -3.95 2.83 0.67
N ILE A 94 -3.62 3.91 -0.06
CA ILE A 94 -2.47 3.97 -0.96
C ILE A 94 -1.58 5.16 -0.58
N LEU A 95 -0.30 4.90 -0.33
CA LEU A 95 0.73 5.92 -0.14
C LEU A 95 1.65 5.95 -1.36
N VAL A 96 1.76 7.11 -2.01
CA VAL A 96 2.69 7.35 -3.13
C VAL A 96 3.72 8.38 -2.70
N THR A 97 5.00 8.03 -2.71
CA THR A 97 6.08 8.87 -2.19
C THR A 97 7.37 8.78 -3.01
N ASN A 98 8.26 9.73 -2.76
CA ASN A 98 9.60 9.87 -3.33
C ASN A 98 9.55 9.84 -4.85
N GLU A 99 8.97 10.85 -5.49
CA GLU A 99 9.01 11.02 -6.96
C GLU A 99 8.39 9.86 -7.76
N ALA A 100 7.64 8.99 -7.09
CA ALA A 100 6.89 7.92 -7.71
C ALA A 100 5.90 8.48 -8.72
N LYS A 101 5.87 7.83 -9.88
CA LYS A 101 4.87 8.02 -10.92
C LYS A 101 4.03 6.75 -10.94
N GLY A 102 2.94 6.75 -11.69
CA GLY A 102 2.10 5.58 -11.77
C GLY A 102 0.67 5.93 -12.12
N LEU A 103 -0.15 4.90 -12.16
CA LEU A 103 -1.54 5.00 -12.54
C LEU A 103 -2.38 4.30 -11.48
N ILE A 104 -3.29 5.05 -10.87
CA ILE A 104 -4.27 4.54 -9.92
C ILE A 104 -5.63 4.81 -10.54
N GLU A 105 -6.31 3.75 -10.98
CA GLU A 105 -7.59 3.90 -11.65
C GLU A 105 -8.60 2.81 -11.38
N ASP A 106 -9.89 3.13 -11.50
CA ASP A 106 -10.97 2.14 -11.40
C ASP A 106 -10.91 1.31 -10.10
N ASN A 107 -10.33 1.85 -9.02
CA ASN A 107 -10.24 1.17 -7.72
C ASN A 107 -11.34 1.65 -6.77
N GLU A 108 -11.75 0.75 -5.88
CA GLU A 108 -12.59 1.02 -4.72
C GLU A 108 -11.70 1.18 -3.48
N ILE A 109 -11.69 2.36 -2.85
CA ILE A 109 -10.80 2.67 -1.72
C ILE A 109 -11.59 3.18 -0.52
N PHE A 110 -11.74 2.34 0.50
CA PHE A 110 -12.70 2.59 1.57
C PHE A 110 -12.26 2.09 2.95
N GLU A 111 -12.89 2.61 4.00
CA GLU A 111 -12.67 2.18 5.38
C GLU A 111 -11.19 2.20 5.83
N ASN A 112 -10.40 3.11 5.27
CA ASN A 112 -9.06 3.39 5.76
C ASN A 112 -9.14 4.44 6.89
N ARG A 113 -8.22 4.35 7.86
CA ARG A 113 -8.26 5.18 9.09
C ARG A 113 -7.85 6.65 8.89
N PHE A 114 -7.19 6.96 7.78
CA PHE A 114 -6.87 8.33 7.35
C PHE A 114 -7.30 8.53 5.90
N SER A 115 -6.37 8.90 5.01
CA SER A 115 -6.66 9.18 3.60
C SER A 115 -6.84 7.89 2.77
N GLY A 116 -7.76 7.88 1.81
CA GLY A 116 -7.82 6.79 0.83
C GLY A 116 -6.55 6.72 -0.03
N ILE A 117 -6.15 7.85 -0.61
CA ILE A 117 -4.89 8.00 -1.36
C ILE A 117 -4.12 9.17 -0.78
N GLU A 118 -2.84 8.97 -0.53
CA GLU A 118 -1.91 9.99 -0.06
C GLU A 118 -0.71 10.11 -1.00
N ILE A 119 -0.37 11.33 -1.40
CA ILE A 119 0.71 11.63 -2.34
C ILE A 119 1.71 12.58 -1.65
N ARG A 120 2.98 12.19 -1.58
CA ARG A 120 4.06 12.93 -0.89
C ARG A 120 5.31 13.05 -1.75
N ASN A 121 6.25 13.90 -1.31
CA ASN A 121 7.63 13.99 -1.80
C ASN A 121 7.75 14.06 -3.34
N ARG A 122 7.12 15.07 -3.95
CA ARG A 122 7.16 15.34 -5.41
C ARG A 122 6.63 14.20 -6.31
N SER A 123 5.92 13.24 -5.73
CA SER A 123 5.28 12.18 -6.52
C SER A 123 4.16 12.74 -7.38
N CYS A 124 3.99 12.16 -8.58
CA CYS A 124 3.01 12.61 -9.56
C CYS A 124 2.29 11.41 -10.20
N PRO A 125 1.46 10.67 -9.44
CA PRO A 125 0.63 9.62 -10.00
C PRO A 125 -0.54 10.21 -10.79
N LYS A 126 -0.98 9.50 -11.82
CA LYS A 126 -2.27 9.77 -12.49
C LYS A 126 -3.36 9.03 -11.73
N VAL A 127 -4.27 9.77 -11.11
CA VAL A 127 -5.41 9.23 -10.37
C VAL A 127 -6.69 9.53 -11.15
N ARG A 128 -7.45 8.51 -11.56
CA ARG A 128 -8.70 8.70 -12.34
C ARG A 128 -9.71 7.60 -12.08
N ARG A 129 -11.01 7.94 -12.08
CA ARG A 129 -12.11 6.96 -11.95
C ARG A 129 -12.00 6.03 -10.73
N ASN A 130 -11.39 6.50 -9.64
CA ASN A 130 -11.41 5.76 -8.37
C ASN A 130 -12.61 6.22 -7.56
N ASN A 131 -13.24 5.28 -6.87
CA ASN A 131 -14.29 5.56 -5.91
C ASN A 131 -13.67 5.51 -4.50
N ILE A 132 -13.63 6.66 -3.82
CA ILE A 132 -12.96 6.81 -2.53
C ILE A 132 -13.99 7.31 -1.52
N HIS A 133 -14.33 6.49 -0.53
CA HIS A 133 -15.43 6.78 0.40
C HIS A 133 -15.19 6.15 1.78
N ASN A 134 -15.93 6.58 2.80
CA ASN A 134 -15.94 5.98 4.15
C ASN A 134 -14.56 5.86 4.86
N ASN A 135 -13.56 6.62 4.43
CA ASN A 135 -12.30 6.76 5.15
C ASN A 135 -12.47 7.74 6.33
N ARG A 136 -11.72 7.56 7.42
CA ARG A 136 -11.93 8.26 8.70
C ARG A 136 -10.81 9.22 9.08
#